data_AF-A0A846W2V0-F1
#
_entry.id   AF-A0A846W2V0-F1
#
_cell.length_a   1.000
_cell.length_b   1.000
_cell.length_c   1.000
_cell.angle_alpha   90.00
_cell.angle_beta   90.00
_cell.angle_gamma   90.00
#
_symmetry.space_group_name_H-M   'P 1'
#
loop_
_entity.id
_entity.type
_entity.pdbx_description
1 polymer ?
#
loop_
_entity_poly.entity_id
_entity_poly.type
_entity_poly.pdbx_seq_one_letter_code
_entity_poly.pdbx_strand_id
1 'polypeptide(L)'
;MYLTPAQVVAGWRVPPGAHRADTIKRGVLAALAAGTGDMNPVEAVAHIAIGPVVAALGRLEADLADARSRIAELEQALRDRDGQ
;
A
#
# COMPACT_ATOMS: atom_id res chain seq x y z
N MET A 1 13.85 23.95 12.68
CA MET A 1 12.80 24.06 11.65
C MET A 1 11.97 22.79 11.72
N TYR A 2 10.69 22.88 12.08
CA TYR A 2 9.80 21.72 12.12
C TYR A 2 9.18 21.52 10.74
N LEU A 3 9.11 20.28 10.27
CA LEU A 3 8.45 19.93 9.01
C LEU A 3 6.94 19.91 9.22
N THR A 4 6.19 20.41 8.24
CA THR A 4 4.73 20.21 8.22
C THR A 4 4.42 18.74 7.90
N PRO A 5 3.24 18.21 8.30
CA PRO A 5 2.84 16.85 7.93
C PRO A 5 2.86 16.63 6.41
N ALA A 6 2.50 17.64 5.61
CA ALA A 6 2.57 17.56 4.16
C ALA A 6 4.02 17.39 3.66
N GLN A 7 4.99 18.09 4.26
CA GLN A 7 6.40 17.93 3.94
C GLN A 7 6.93 16.54 4.33
N VAL A 8 6.48 16.00 5.46
CA VAL A 8 6.83 14.64 5.89
C VAL A 8 6.30 13.61 4.89
N VAL A 9 5.02 13.69 4.52
CA VAL A 9 4.39 12.78 3.56
C VAL A 9 5.02 12.92 2.16
N ALA A 10 5.31 14.14 1.71
CA ALA A 10 5.97 14.38 0.43
C ALA A 10 7.34 13.70 0.36
N GLY A 11 8.06 13.62 1.49
CA GLY A 11 9.35 12.95 1.62
C GLY A 11 9.31 11.42 1.59
N TRP A 12 8.13 10.78 1.66
CA TRP A 12 8.03 9.32 1.63
C TRP A 12 8.55 8.75 0.32
N ARG A 13 9.50 7.81 0.40
CA ARG A 13 10.03 7.11 -0.77
C ARG A 13 9.05 6.02 -1.21
N VAL A 14 8.58 6.11 -2.45
CA VAL A 14 7.75 5.07 -3.08
C VAL A 14 8.60 4.38 -4.14
N PRO A 15 8.84 3.05 -4.05
CA PRO A 15 9.58 2.33 -5.06
C PRO A 15 8.92 2.42 -6.46
N PRO A 16 9.69 2.37 -7.55
CA PRO A 16 9.14 2.26 -8.89
C PRO A 16 8.21 1.03 -9.01
N GLY A 17 7.05 1.21 -9.64
CA GLY A 17 6.04 0.14 -9.81
C GLY A 17 5.10 -0.07 -8.62
N ALA A 18 5.31 0.58 -7.47
CA ALA A 18 4.44 0.49 -6.31
C ALA A 18 3.17 1.36 -6.44
N HIS A 19 2.35 1.12 -7.47
CA HIS A 19 1.21 1.95 -7.85
C HIS A 19 0.20 2.20 -6.72
N ARG A 20 -0.05 1.21 -5.86
CA ARG A 20 -0.96 1.37 -4.71
C ARG A 20 -0.38 2.32 -3.66
N ALA A 21 0.90 2.17 -3.32
CA ALA A 21 1.58 3.04 -2.36
C ALA A 21 1.64 4.49 -2.86
N ASP A 22 1.87 4.68 -4.15
CA ASP A 22 1.84 5.99 -4.81
C ASP A 22 0.45 6.65 -4.74
N THR A 23 -0.61 5.88 -4.99
CA THR A 23 -2.00 6.34 -4.85
C THR A 23 -2.34 6.75 -3.41
N ILE A 24 -1.91 5.96 -2.41
CA ILE A 24 -2.10 6.32 -1.00
C ILE A 24 -1.37 7.62 -0.68
N LYS A 25 -0.10 7.76 -1.07
CA LYS A 25 0.69 8.97 -0.84
C LYS A 25 0.00 10.21 -1.42
N ARG A 26 -0.51 10.13 -2.65
CA ARG A 26 -1.27 11.23 -3.29
C ARG A 26 -2.56 11.54 -2.54
N GLY A 27 -3.30 10.51 -2.12
CA GLY A 27 -4.54 10.68 -1.37
C GLY A 27 -4.32 11.41 -0.04
N VAL A 28 -3.28 11.03 0.70
CA VAL A 28 -2.91 11.69 1.97
C VAL A 28 -2.51 13.15 1.73
N LEU A 29 -1.69 13.43 0.70
CA LEU A 29 -1.32 14.81 0.35
C LEU A 29 -2.53 15.67 -0.02
N ALA A 30 -3.47 15.13 -0.81
CA ALA A 30 -4.69 15.82 -1.19
C ALA A 30 -5.57 16.13 0.03
N ALA A 31 -5.71 15.18 0.96
CA ALA A 31 -6.49 15.38 2.17
C ALA A 31 -5.85 16.42 3.11
N LEU A 32 -4.52 16.41 3.23
CA LEU A 32 -3.78 17.44 3.96
C LEU A 32 -3.97 18.83 3.34
N ALA A 33 -4.00 18.93 2.01
CA ALA A 33 -4.22 20.19 1.30
C ALA A 33 -5.66 20.71 1.43
N ALA A 34 -6.65 19.81 1.52
CA ALA A 34 -8.05 20.16 1.75
C ALA A 34 -8.33 20.68 3.17
N GLY A 35 -7.39 20.50 4.10
CA GLY A 35 -7.55 20.85 5.51
C GLY A 35 -8.20 19.72 6.31
N THR A 36 -7.81 19.60 7.57
CA THR A 36 -8.19 18.48 8.44
C THR A 36 -9.34 18.82 9.39
N GLY A 37 -10.05 19.93 9.13
CA GLY A 37 -11.07 20.47 10.03
C GLY A 37 -10.46 20.81 11.40
N ASP A 38 -11.15 20.40 12.46
CA ASP A 38 -10.72 20.61 13.85
C ASP A 38 -9.67 19.59 14.33
N MET A 39 -9.36 18.56 13.54
CA MET A 39 -8.33 17.58 13.91
C MET A 39 -6.94 18.17 13.77
N ASN A 40 -6.05 17.81 14.70
CA ASN A 40 -4.63 18.05 14.53
C ASN A 40 -4.18 17.38 13.21
N PRO A 41 -3.48 18.11 12.32
CA PRO A 41 -2.99 17.58 11.04
C PRO A 41 -2.21 16.26 11.16
N VAL A 42 -1.53 16.02 12.28
CA VAL A 42 -0.82 14.75 12.56
C VAL A 42 -1.79 13.61 12.84
N GLU A 43 -2.81 13.84 13.66
CA GLU A 43 -3.85 12.85 14.00
C GLU A 43 -4.71 12.53 12.77
N ALA A 44 -5.00 13.56 11.97
CA ALA A 44 -5.70 13.40 10.72
C ALA A 44 -4.93 12.51 9.73
N VAL A 45 -3.60 12.67 9.61
CA VAL A 45 -2.79 11.76 8.77
C VAL A 45 -2.90 10.31 9.25
N ALA A 46 -2.87 10.07 10.56
CA ALA A 46 -3.06 8.71 11.07
C ALA A 46 -4.44 8.15 10.69
N HIS A 47 -5.52 8.89 10.93
CA HIS A 47 -6.88 8.42 10.59
C HIS A 47 -7.12 8.28 9.08
N ILE A 48 -6.58 9.20 8.26
CA ILE A 48 -6.72 9.20 6.81
C ILE A 48 -5.88 8.09 6.16
N ALA A 49 -4.66 7.85 6.66
CA ALA A 49 -3.73 6.93 6.03
C ALA A 49 -3.96 5.45 6.41
N ILE A 50 -4.45 5.16 7.62
CA ILE A 50 -4.58 3.77 8.09
C ILE A 50 -5.56 2.96 7.23
N GLY A 51 -6.74 3.49 6.92
CA GLY A 51 -7.75 2.78 6.12
C GLY A 51 -7.23 2.32 4.74
N PRO A 52 -6.72 3.24 3.91
CA PRO A 52 -6.11 2.89 2.62
C PRO A 52 -4.92 1.94 2.72
N VAL A 53 -4.09 2.06 3.76
CA VAL A 53 -2.95 1.16 4.00
C VAL A 53 -3.43 -0.25 4.33
N VAL A 54 -4.40 -0.40 5.24
CA VAL A 54 -4.98 -1.71 5.60
C VAL A 54 -5.60 -2.37 4.37
N ALA A 55 -6.36 -1.63 3.57
CA ALA A 55 -6.94 -2.16 2.34
C ALA A 55 -5.88 -2.60 1.32
N ALA A 56 -4.84 -1.79 1.11
CA ALA A 56 -3.76 -2.13 0.19
C ALA A 56 -2.92 -3.32 0.67
N LEU A 57 -2.67 -3.42 1.98
CA LEU A 57 -1.96 -4.55 2.59
C LEU A 57 -2.78 -5.83 2.47
N GLY A 58 -4.05 -5.83 2.87
CA GLY A 58 -4.91 -7.01 2.76
C GLY A 58 -5.05 -7.51 1.32
N ARG A 59 -5.08 -6.59 0.35
CA ARG A 59 -5.07 -6.96 -1.06
C ARG A 59 -3.72 -7.56 -1.50
N LEU A 60 -2.58 -7.04 -1.02
CA LEU A 60 -1.27 -7.65 -1.29
C LEU A 60 -1.14 -9.04 -0.68
N GLU A 61 -1.64 -9.24 0.54
CA GLU A 61 -1.67 -10.55 1.19
C GLU A 61 -2.50 -11.55 0.40
N ALA A 62 -3.69 -11.15 -0.07
CA ALA A 62 -4.54 -11.98 -0.92
C ALA A 62 -3.88 -12.30 -2.28
N ASP A 63 -3.36 -11.29 -2.98
CA ASP A 63 -2.68 -11.46 -4.27
C ASP A 63 -1.44 -12.38 -4.12
N LEU A 64 -0.70 -12.27 -3.00
CA LEU A 64 0.45 -13.13 -2.70
C LEU A 64 0.05 -14.57 -2.37
N ALA A 65 -1.02 -14.78 -1.61
CA ALA A 65 -1.54 -16.10 -1.32
C ALA A 65 -1.98 -16.81 -2.60
N ASP A 66 -2.69 -16.11 -3.48
CA ASP A 66 -3.10 -16.61 -4.79
C ASP A 66 -1.90 -17.00 -5.66
N ALA A 67 -0.91 -16.10 -5.78
CA ALA A 67 0.30 -16.37 -6.55
C ALA A 67 1.07 -17.60 -6.02
N ARG A 68 1.17 -17.77 -4.69
CA ARG A 68 1.83 -18.93 -4.07
C ARG A 68 1.07 -20.22 -4.36
N SER A 69 -0.25 -20.22 -4.26
CA SER A 69 -1.08 -21.38 -4.61
C SER A 69 -0.89 -21.76 -6.07
N ARG A 70 -0.90 -20.76 -6.97
CA ARG A 70 -0.73 -20.99 -8.41
C ARG A 70 0.65 -21.56 -8.74
N ILE A 71 1.71 -21.09 -8.09
CA ILE A 71 3.05 -21.64 -8.24
C ILE A 71 3.08 -23.11 -7.81
N ALA A 72 2.50 -23.44 -6.65
CA ALA A 72 2.47 -24.82 -6.16
C ALA A 72 1.72 -25.76 -7.11
N GLU A 73 0.59 -25.32 -7.69
CA GLU A 73 -0.15 -26.06 -8.72
C GLU A 73 0.70 -26.31 -9.97
N LEU A 74 1.38 -25.26 -10.46
CA LEU A 74 2.23 -25.36 -11.65
C LEU A 74 3.42 -26.27 -11.42
N GLU A 75 4.07 -26.17 -10.26
CA GLU A 75 5.17 -27.05 -9.86
C GLU A 75 4.72 -28.50 -9.75
N GLN A 76 3.50 -28.76 -9.24
CA GLN A 76 2.95 -30.10 -9.20
C GLN A 76 2.68 -30.66 -10.60
N ALA A 77 2.05 -29.87 -11.47
CA ALA A 77 1.77 -30.29 -12.85
C ALA A 77 3.05 -30.59 -13.65
N LEU A 78 4.14 -29.84 -13.39
CA LEU A 78 5.45 -30.12 -13.98
C LEU A 78 6.02 -31.46 -13.49
N ARG A 79 5.96 -31.75 -12.18
CA ARG A 79 6.39 -33.04 -11.62
C ARG A 79 5.59 -34.21 -12.19
N ASP A 80 4.28 -34.06 -12.32
CA ASP A 80 3.41 -35.12 -12.85
C ASP A 80 3.72 -35.43 -14.32
N ARG A 81 4.05 -34.38 -15.10
CA ARG A 81 4.46 -34.53 -16.51
C ARG A 81 5.86 -35.16 -16.64
N ASP A 82 6.81 -34.76 -15.82
CA ASP A 82 8.19 -35.25 -15.90
C ASP A 82 8.34 -36.68 -15.33
N GLY A 83 7.35 -37.17 -14.58
CA GLY A 83 7.24 -38.55 -14.09
C GLY A 83 6.46 -39.50 -15.02
N GLN A 84 5.91 -38.99 -16.12
CA GLN A 84 5.31 -39.76 -17.22
C GLN A 84 6.31 -40.02 -18.35
#